data_AF-A0A972DF94-F1
#
_entry.id   AF-A0A972DF94-F1
#
_cell.length_a   1.000
_cell.length_b   1.000
_cell.length_c   1.000
_cell.angle_alpha   90.00
_cell.angle_beta   90.00
_cell.angle_gamma   90.00
#
_symmetry.space_group_name_H-M   'P 1'
#
loop_
_entity.id
_entity.type
_entity.pdbx_description
1 polymer ?
#
loop_
_entity_poly.entity_id
_entity_poly.type
_entity_poly.pdbx_seq_one_letter_code
_entity_poly.pdbx_strand_id
1 'polypeptide(L)'
;MNKEVLSDRQIVPIIVMFLLGSLLLIDVEYFARQDSWIAVLLGAVAIVPIYLIFVRLAVLYPGMHLFEMTDEVFPPFVSRSITVLFSIYAYFTGAFVVRINSEFIHTVAFPETPPWASLIMMGLTIIYSSKIGMEVLGRWSQFFIYPVLLILLTVSALAMTNANVNHLRPVLGSGFKPVMDEALLRIFYPFGEIIILMYALTFSNERNKPKRTFFIGLLIGCFMIVLIKVRNLLVLGPEMVEQLYFPSYN
;
A
#
# COMPACT_ATOMS: atom_id res chain seq x y z
N MET A 1 7.49 26.71 12.44
CA MET A 1 7.48 25.23 12.53
C MET A 1 8.91 24.75 12.32
N ASN A 2 9.43 23.90 13.21
CA ASN A 2 10.73 23.26 12.97
C ASN A 2 10.65 22.44 11.69
N LYS A 3 11.76 22.35 10.96
CA LYS A 3 11.84 21.53 9.75
C LYS A 3 11.68 20.08 10.17
N GLU A 4 10.60 19.43 9.73
CA GLU A 4 10.36 18.03 10.04
C GLU A 4 11.41 17.15 9.36
N VAL A 5 11.91 16.16 10.10
CA VAL A 5 12.98 15.28 9.63
C VAL A 5 12.68 13.82 9.94
N LEU A 6 12.72 12.98 8.90
CA LEU A 6 12.53 11.53 8.96
C LEU A 6 13.85 10.81 8.71
N SER A 7 14.10 9.77 9.50
CA SER A 7 15.20 8.82 9.27
C SER A 7 14.79 7.67 8.35
N ASP A 8 15.74 7.00 7.71
CA ASP A 8 15.48 5.80 6.90
C ASP A 8 14.75 4.70 7.70
N ARG A 9 15.03 4.61 9.00
CA ARG A 9 14.38 3.68 9.94
C ARG A 9 12.89 3.99 10.18
N GLN A 10 12.41 5.16 9.77
CA GLN A 10 11.00 5.55 9.83
C GLN A 10 10.36 5.48 8.45
N ILE A 11 11.09 5.87 7.39
CA ILE A 11 10.56 5.85 6.01
C ILE A 11 10.28 4.42 5.54
N VAL A 12 11.15 3.44 5.82
CA VAL A 12 10.89 2.04 5.45
C VAL A 12 9.60 1.52 6.10
N PRO A 13 9.40 1.64 7.42
CA PRO A 13 8.12 1.30 8.05
C PRO A 13 6.90 2.04 7.47
N ILE A 14 7.01 3.33 7.15
CA ILE A 14 5.91 4.08 6.50
C ILE A 14 5.53 3.39 5.17
N ILE A 15 6.52 3.10 4.32
CA ILE A 15 6.28 2.46 3.03
C ILE A 15 5.63 1.09 3.20
N VAL A 16 6.17 0.25 4.10
CA VAL A 16 5.65 -1.10 4.31
C VAL A 16 4.22 -1.03 4.85
N MET A 17 3.95 -0.22 5.87
CA MET A 17 2.61 -0.08 6.44
C MET A 17 1.61 0.48 5.44
N PHE A 18 2.03 1.41 4.58
CA PHE A 18 1.20 1.97 3.53
C PHE A 18 0.82 0.92 2.49
N LEU A 19 1.80 0.13 2.02
CA LEU A 19 1.55 -0.96 1.07
C LEU A 19 0.67 -2.07 1.68
N LEU A 20 0.83 -2.36 2.97
CA LEU A 20 0.02 -3.37 3.64
C LEU A 20 -1.41 -2.89 3.89
N GLY A 21 -1.61 -1.62 4.28
CA GLY A 21 -2.83 -1.11 4.90
C GLY A 21 -4.15 -1.63 4.31
N SER A 22 -4.42 -1.35 3.04
CA SER A 22 -5.68 -1.74 2.40
C SER A 22 -5.69 -3.19 1.87
N LEU A 23 -4.53 -3.73 1.50
CA LEU A 23 -4.39 -5.08 0.94
C LEU A 23 -4.40 -6.20 1.98
N LEU A 24 -4.15 -5.90 3.26
CA LEU A 24 -4.39 -6.85 4.33
C LEU A 24 -5.87 -7.23 4.41
N LEU A 25 -6.73 -6.27 4.11
CA LEU A 25 -8.17 -6.38 4.28
C LEU A 25 -8.80 -7.01 3.06
N ILE A 26 -8.62 -6.40 1.89
CA ILE A 26 -9.31 -6.81 0.68
C ILE A 26 -8.36 -7.50 -0.26
N ASP A 27 -8.84 -8.58 -0.85
CA ASP A 27 -8.14 -9.28 -1.90
C ASP A 27 -8.96 -9.22 -3.19
N VAL A 28 -8.84 -8.12 -3.93
CA VAL A 28 -9.62 -7.96 -5.15
C VAL A 28 -8.99 -8.77 -6.27
N GLU A 29 -9.53 -9.97 -6.51
CA GLU A 29 -9.22 -10.81 -7.67
C GLU A 29 -10.21 -10.53 -8.77
N TYR A 30 -9.76 -9.90 -9.85
CA TYR A 30 -10.62 -9.65 -11.00
C TYR A 30 -10.42 -10.70 -12.10
N PHE A 31 -9.19 -11.21 -12.28
CA PHE A 31 -8.84 -11.91 -13.51
C PHE A 31 -7.95 -13.15 -13.32
N ALA A 32 -6.95 -13.12 -12.42
CA ALA A 32 -5.92 -14.17 -12.39
C ALA A 32 -6.22 -15.36 -11.46
N ARG A 33 -7.28 -15.32 -10.65
CA ARG A 33 -7.69 -16.41 -9.73
C ARG A 33 -6.50 -16.97 -8.95
N GLN A 34 -6.19 -18.27 -9.06
CA GLN A 34 -5.05 -18.89 -8.37
C GLN A 34 -3.66 -18.39 -8.80
N ASP A 35 -3.55 -17.68 -9.93
CA ASP A 35 -2.29 -17.12 -10.45
C ASP A 35 -2.09 -15.64 -10.05
N SER A 36 -3.00 -15.08 -9.27
CA SER A 36 -2.95 -13.68 -8.80
C SER A 36 -1.69 -13.33 -8.00
N TRP A 37 -1.07 -14.29 -7.31
CA TRP A 37 0.24 -14.08 -6.66
C TRP A 37 1.35 -13.77 -7.68
N ILE A 38 1.29 -14.34 -8.89
CA ILE A 38 2.21 -14.02 -9.99
C ILE A 38 1.93 -12.60 -10.49
N ALA A 39 0.66 -12.21 -10.61
CA ALA A 39 0.28 -10.85 -11.02
C ALA A 39 0.83 -9.79 -10.05
N VAL A 40 0.79 -10.06 -8.73
CA VAL A 40 1.40 -9.17 -7.71
C VAL A 40 2.91 -9.03 -7.92
N LEU A 41 3.63 -10.13 -8.16
CA LEU A 41 5.08 -10.10 -8.42
C LEU A 41 5.39 -9.31 -9.69
N LEU A 42 4.64 -9.54 -10.77
CA LEU A 42 4.82 -8.82 -12.03
C LEU A 42 4.52 -7.32 -11.85
N GLY A 43 3.47 -6.96 -11.14
CA GLY A 43 3.15 -5.57 -10.81
C GLY A 43 4.26 -4.88 -10.00
N ALA A 44 4.82 -5.60 -9.01
CA ALA A 44 5.92 -5.10 -8.18
C ALA A 44 7.20 -4.86 -9.00
N VAL A 45 7.49 -5.70 -9.99
CA VAL A 45 8.61 -5.50 -10.91
C VAL A 45 8.32 -4.38 -11.90
N ALA A 46 7.10 -4.33 -12.44
CA ALA A 46 6.71 -3.37 -13.47
C ALA A 46 6.62 -1.93 -12.95
N ILE A 47 6.40 -1.71 -11.64
CA ILE A 47 6.41 -0.36 -11.05
C ILE A 47 7.84 0.19 -10.85
N VAL A 48 8.87 -0.65 -10.84
CA VAL A 48 10.26 -0.24 -10.55
C VAL A 48 10.77 0.92 -11.43
N PRO A 49 10.56 0.93 -12.76
CA PRO A 49 10.97 2.06 -13.60
C PRO A 49 10.34 3.39 -13.17
N ILE A 50 9.05 3.36 -12.80
CA ILE A 50 8.32 4.55 -12.33
C ILE A 50 8.93 5.02 -11.00
N TYR A 51 9.23 4.11 -10.09
CA TYR A 51 9.91 4.44 -8.83
C TYR A 51 11.31 5.04 -9.06
N LEU A 52 12.07 4.53 -10.03
CA LEU A 52 13.39 5.05 -10.34
C LEU A 52 13.32 6.50 -10.85
N ILE A 53 12.30 6.85 -11.64
CA ILE A 53 12.04 8.22 -12.08
C ILE A 53 11.79 9.10 -10.86
N PHE A 54 10.87 8.69 -9.98
CA PHE A 54 10.54 9.44 -8.78
C PHE A 54 11.74 9.65 -7.86
N VAL A 55 12.49 8.59 -7.58
CA VAL A 55 13.71 8.73 -6.78
C VAL A 55 14.74 9.63 -7.46
N ARG A 56 14.83 9.60 -8.79
CA ARG A 56 15.71 10.51 -9.52
C ARG A 56 15.26 11.97 -9.36
N LEU A 57 13.97 12.26 -9.40
CA LEU A 57 13.41 13.58 -9.14
C LEU A 57 13.75 14.06 -7.72
N ALA A 58 13.59 13.21 -6.70
CA ALA A 58 13.94 13.54 -5.32
C ALA A 58 15.43 13.88 -5.12
N VAL A 59 16.32 13.30 -5.93
CA VAL A 59 17.76 13.63 -5.94
C VAL A 59 18.04 14.93 -6.69
N LEU A 60 17.30 15.24 -7.76
CA LEU A 60 17.47 16.45 -8.57
C LEU A 60 16.92 17.70 -7.88
N TYR A 61 15.81 17.57 -7.14
CA TYR A 61 15.12 18.65 -6.44
C TYR A 61 15.13 18.41 -4.92
N PRO A 62 16.29 18.52 -4.26
CA PRO A 62 16.47 18.10 -2.89
C PRO A 62 15.66 18.99 -1.92
N GLY A 63 14.76 18.35 -1.16
CA GLY A 63 13.93 19.02 -0.16
C GLY A 63 12.72 19.77 -0.74
N MET A 64 12.45 19.62 -2.04
CA MET A 64 11.21 20.07 -2.65
C MET A 64 10.20 18.94 -2.66
N HIS A 65 8.92 19.24 -2.47
CA HIS A 65 7.84 18.27 -2.67
C HIS A 65 7.36 18.22 -4.12
N LEU A 66 6.58 17.19 -4.47
CA LEU A 66 6.15 16.94 -5.86
C LEU A 66 5.54 18.20 -6.51
N PHE A 67 4.69 18.93 -5.81
CA PHE A 67 4.07 20.16 -6.35
C PHE A 67 5.07 21.32 -6.53
N GLU A 68 6.05 21.48 -5.63
CA GLU A 68 7.12 22.47 -5.81
C GLU A 68 7.99 22.11 -7.01
N MET A 69 8.27 20.81 -7.22
CA MET A 69 8.99 20.35 -8.42
C MET A 69 8.20 20.65 -9.70
N THR A 70 6.88 20.51 -9.68
CA THR A 70 6.05 20.82 -10.86
C THR A 70 5.98 22.33 -11.12
N ASP A 71 5.94 23.15 -10.07
CA ASP A 71 5.98 24.62 -10.18
C ASP A 71 7.31 25.12 -10.75
N GLU A 72 8.42 24.44 -10.43
CA GLU A 72 9.76 24.78 -10.93
C GLU A 72 9.94 24.45 -12.42
N VAL A 73 9.33 23.35 -12.88
CA VAL A 73 9.55 22.81 -14.23
C VAL A 73 8.52 23.32 -15.24
N PHE A 74 7.27 23.52 -14.83
CA PHE A 74 6.16 23.81 -15.73
C PHE A 74 5.62 25.24 -15.59
N PRO A 75 5.02 25.81 -16.65
CA PRO A 75 4.29 27.07 -16.53
C PRO A 75 3.16 26.98 -15.50
N PRO A 76 2.76 28.10 -14.85
CA PRO A 76 1.80 28.09 -13.75
C PRO A 76 0.46 27.41 -14.07
N PHE A 77 -0.01 27.50 -15.32
CA PHE A 77 -1.24 26.82 -15.74
C PHE A 77 -1.11 25.30 -15.63
N VAL A 78 -0.04 24.73 -16.18
CA VAL A 78 0.19 23.28 -16.21
C VAL A 78 0.46 22.74 -14.80
N SER A 79 1.29 23.42 -14.00
CA SER A 79 1.57 22.97 -12.64
C SER A 79 0.32 22.97 -11.75
N ARG A 80 -0.52 24.01 -11.85
CA ARG A 80 -1.81 24.07 -11.13
C ARG A 80 -2.75 22.95 -11.55
N SER A 81 -2.84 22.65 -12.85
CA SER A 81 -3.63 21.51 -13.34
C SER A 81 -3.15 20.18 -12.76
N ILE A 82 -1.83 19.94 -12.74
CA ILE A 82 -1.23 18.74 -12.14
C ILE A 82 -1.56 18.65 -10.65
N THR A 83 -1.40 19.76 -9.92
CA THR A 83 -1.69 19.83 -8.49
C THR A 83 -3.14 19.51 -8.18
N VAL A 84 -4.09 20.08 -8.95
CA VAL A 84 -5.52 19.81 -8.78
C VAL A 84 -5.84 18.35 -9.07
N LEU A 85 -5.36 17.79 -10.19
CA LEU A 85 -5.61 16.39 -10.57
C LEU A 85 -5.05 15.43 -9.51
N PHE A 86 -3.84 15.68 -9.03
CA PHE A 86 -3.22 14.86 -8.00
C PHE A 86 -3.94 14.99 -6.65
N SER A 87 -4.42 16.19 -6.30
CA SER A 87 -5.20 16.40 -5.08
C SER A 87 -6.54 15.64 -5.13
N ILE A 88 -7.21 15.66 -6.27
CA ILE A 88 -8.43 14.88 -6.52
C ILE A 88 -8.13 13.39 -6.39
N TYR A 89 -7.07 12.90 -7.03
CA TYR A 89 -6.62 11.52 -6.92
C TYR A 89 -6.37 11.11 -5.46
N ALA A 90 -5.55 11.88 -4.74
CA ALA A 90 -5.23 11.58 -3.34
C ALA A 90 -6.46 11.62 -2.42
N TYR A 91 -7.41 12.54 -2.68
CA TYR A 91 -8.67 12.62 -1.94
C TYR A 91 -9.54 11.38 -2.16
N PHE A 92 -9.73 10.96 -3.42
CA PHE A 92 -10.53 9.77 -3.72
C PHE A 92 -9.88 8.48 -3.21
N THR A 93 -8.56 8.34 -3.35
CA THR A 93 -7.82 7.22 -2.75
C THR A 93 -7.97 7.20 -1.23
N GLY A 94 -7.82 8.36 -0.56
CA GLY A 94 -8.02 8.46 0.88
C GLY A 94 -9.44 8.11 1.31
N ALA A 95 -10.45 8.60 0.61
CA ALA A 95 -11.86 8.29 0.88
C ALA A 95 -12.16 6.80 0.69
N PHE A 96 -11.61 6.18 -0.36
CA PHE A 96 -11.70 4.75 -0.62
C PHE A 96 -11.10 3.92 0.53
N VAL A 97 -9.89 4.26 0.99
CA VAL A 97 -9.22 3.57 2.10
C VAL A 97 -10.03 3.72 3.40
N VAL A 98 -10.53 4.92 3.70
CA VAL A 98 -11.38 5.15 4.89
C VAL A 98 -12.65 4.33 4.83
N ARG A 99 -13.31 4.28 3.67
CA ARG A 99 -14.53 3.48 3.48
C ARG A 99 -14.27 1.99 3.72
N ILE A 100 -13.25 1.43 3.09
CA ILE A 100 -12.88 0.01 3.25
C ILE A 100 -12.61 -0.35 4.70
N ASN A 101 -11.83 0.48 5.40
CA ASN A 101 -11.51 0.23 6.80
C ASN A 101 -12.75 0.34 7.69
N SER A 102 -13.64 1.33 7.44
CA SER A 102 -14.87 1.44 8.20
C SER A 102 -15.80 0.24 8.02
N GLU A 103 -15.83 -0.33 6.82
CA GLU A 103 -16.60 -1.52 6.47
C GLU A 103 -15.99 -2.77 7.08
N PHE A 104 -14.66 -2.89 7.10
CA PHE A 104 -13.97 -3.96 7.82
C PHE A 104 -14.28 -3.91 9.32
N ILE A 105 -14.20 -2.73 9.94
CA ILE A 105 -14.53 -2.55 11.36
C ILE A 105 -15.97 -2.98 11.64
N HIS A 106 -16.91 -2.57 10.79
CA HIS A 106 -18.32 -2.96 10.94
C HIS A 106 -18.50 -4.47 10.75
N THR A 107 -17.97 -5.06 9.69
CA THR A 107 -18.27 -6.45 9.33
C THR A 107 -17.55 -7.46 10.21
N VAL A 108 -16.33 -7.17 10.65
CA VAL A 108 -15.46 -8.15 11.33
C VAL A 108 -15.29 -7.85 12.82
N ALA A 109 -15.15 -6.58 13.21
CA ALA A 109 -14.80 -6.24 14.59
C ALA A 109 -16.03 -5.87 15.45
N PHE A 110 -16.91 -5.02 14.93
CA PHE A 110 -18.04 -4.42 15.67
C PHE A 110 -19.32 -4.38 14.81
N PRO A 111 -19.94 -5.54 14.53
CA PRO A 111 -21.15 -5.64 13.69
C PRO A 111 -22.37 -4.92 14.26
N GLU A 112 -22.44 -4.76 15.58
CA GLU A 112 -23.52 -4.04 16.24
C GLU A 112 -23.32 -2.52 16.25
N THR A 113 -22.16 -2.02 15.85
CA THR A 113 -21.85 -0.59 15.86
C THR A 113 -22.24 0.06 14.54
N PRO A 114 -23.01 1.16 14.52
CA PRO A 114 -23.37 1.82 13.27
C PRO A 114 -22.14 2.24 12.43
N PRO A 115 -22.14 2.04 11.10
CA PRO A 115 -20.99 2.35 10.24
C PRO A 115 -20.50 3.80 10.30
N TRP A 116 -21.39 4.74 10.59
CA TRP A 116 -21.02 6.16 10.68
C TRP A 116 -20.13 6.45 11.91
N ALA A 117 -20.23 5.66 12.97
CA ALA A 117 -19.46 5.88 14.19
C ALA A 117 -17.96 5.59 13.97
N SER A 118 -17.63 4.48 13.29
CA SER A 118 -16.26 4.15 12.92
C SER A 118 -15.68 5.18 11.95
N LEU A 119 -16.48 5.64 10.97
CA LEU A 119 -16.09 6.72 10.04
C LEU A 119 -15.73 8.03 10.75
N ILE A 120 -16.56 8.49 11.71
CA ILE A 120 -16.29 9.73 12.45
C ILE A 120 -15.01 9.58 13.28
N MET A 121 -14.85 8.46 13.99
CA MET A 121 -13.66 8.22 14.82
C MET A 121 -12.39 8.21 13.97
N MET A 122 -12.40 7.48 12.85
CA MET A 122 -11.28 7.49 11.91
C MET A 122 -11.00 8.89 11.36
N GLY A 123 -12.04 9.64 10.98
CA GLY A 123 -11.91 11.01 10.48
C GLY A 123 -11.25 11.94 11.50
N LEU A 124 -11.65 11.87 12.77
CA LEU A 124 -11.04 12.64 13.86
C LEU A 124 -9.56 12.25 14.06
N THR A 125 -9.23 10.96 14.03
CA THR A 125 -7.84 10.49 14.14
C THR A 125 -6.99 10.96 12.96
N ILE A 126 -7.52 10.97 11.73
CA ILE A 126 -6.82 11.46 10.54
C ILE A 126 -6.57 12.97 10.64
N ILE A 127 -7.59 13.76 11.02
CA ILE A 127 -7.46 15.21 11.21
C ILE A 127 -6.47 15.54 12.32
N TYR A 128 -6.48 14.78 13.41
CA TYR A 128 -5.51 14.97 14.49
C TYR A 128 -4.09 14.62 14.02
N SER A 129 -3.91 13.47 13.38
CA SER A 129 -2.61 13.02 12.90
C SER A 129 -2.00 13.97 11.87
N SER A 130 -2.81 14.55 10.98
CA SER A 130 -2.34 15.52 9.99
C SER A 130 -1.89 16.85 10.62
N LYS A 131 -2.39 17.20 11.82
CA LYS A 131 -1.98 18.41 12.55
C LYS A 131 -0.65 18.25 13.30
N ILE A 132 -0.31 17.04 13.77
CA ILE A 132 0.93 16.82 14.55
C ILE A 132 2.14 16.59 13.63
N GLY A 133 1.91 16.19 12.38
CA GLY A 133 2.95 16.14 11.34
C GLY A 133 3.54 14.77 11.05
N MET A 134 4.42 14.71 10.05
CA MET A 134 4.97 13.48 9.49
C MET A 134 5.97 12.79 10.42
N GLU A 135 6.70 13.53 11.26
CA GLU A 135 7.61 12.93 12.22
C GLU A 135 6.90 11.98 13.20
N VAL A 136 5.68 12.34 13.60
CA VAL A 136 4.88 11.55 14.55
C VAL A 136 4.41 10.27 13.86
N LEU A 137 3.94 10.38 12.62
CA LEU A 137 3.62 9.22 11.78
C LEU A 137 4.85 8.31 11.56
N GLY A 138 6.04 8.89 11.40
CA GLY A 138 7.30 8.16 11.32
C GLY A 138 7.62 7.38 12.61
N ARG A 139 7.44 7.99 13.77
CA ARG A 139 7.63 7.30 15.07
C ARG A 139 6.61 6.19 15.28
N TRP A 140 5.35 6.43 14.96
CA TRP A 140 4.28 5.43 15.09
C TRP A 140 4.46 4.24 14.15
N SER A 141 4.80 4.49 12.87
CA SER A 141 5.07 3.42 11.92
C SER A 141 6.28 2.58 12.34
N GLN A 142 7.36 3.22 12.80
CA GLN A 142 8.52 2.52 13.34
C GLN A 142 8.18 1.67 14.58
N PHE A 143 7.25 2.11 15.42
CA PHE A 143 6.81 1.33 16.58
C PHE A 143 5.92 0.14 16.16
N PHE A 144 4.91 0.38 15.32
CA PHE A 144 3.91 -0.63 14.97
C PHE A 144 4.37 -1.67 13.95
N ILE A 145 5.44 -1.40 13.18
CA ILE A 145 5.88 -2.36 12.15
C ILE A 145 6.23 -3.72 12.73
N TYR A 146 6.87 -3.76 13.89
CA TYR A 146 7.27 -5.02 14.54
C TYR A 146 6.09 -5.89 14.97
N PRO A 147 5.12 -5.38 15.77
CA PRO A 147 3.96 -6.19 16.14
C PRO A 147 3.10 -6.56 14.93
N VAL A 148 2.95 -5.68 13.93
CA VAL A 148 2.20 -6.02 12.70
C VAL A 148 2.86 -7.16 11.95
N LEU A 149 4.16 -7.10 11.68
CA LEU A 149 4.86 -8.18 10.99
C LEU A 149 4.83 -9.48 11.81
N LEU A 150 5.01 -9.40 13.13
CA LEU A 150 4.94 -10.57 14.01
C LEU A 150 3.58 -11.26 13.93
N ILE A 151 2.49 -10.49 14.01
CA ILE A 151 1.12 -11.02 13.91
C ILE A 151 0.90 -11.66 12.54
N LEU A 152 1.24 -10.95 11.45
CA LEU A 152 1.05 -11.46 10.10
C LEU A 152 1.82 -12.76 9.84
N LEU A 153 3.07 -12.82 10.28
CA LEU A 153 3.90 -14.03 10.13
C LEU A 153 3.37 -15.18 10.99
N THR A 154 2.94 -14.91 12.22
CA THR A 154 2.39 -15.93 13.12
C THR A 154 1.07 -16.48 12.58
N VAL A 155 0.14 -15.61 12.18
CA VAL A 155 -1.14 -16.00 11.59
C VAL A 155 -0.91 -16.79 10.30
N SER A 156 0.02 -16.35 9.44
CA SER A 156 0.35 -17.06 8.22
C SER A 156 0.91 -18.46 8.52
N ALA A 157 1.84 -18.57 9.49
CA ALA A 157 2.42 -19.86 9.89
C ALA A 157 1.37 -20.82 10.46
N LEU A 158 0.45 -20.32 11.29
CA LEU A 158 -0.63 -21.14 11.85
C LEU A 158 -1.63 -21.57 10.77
N ALA A 159 -2.02 -20.67 9.86
CA ALA A 159 -2.95 -20.97 8.80
C ALA A 159 -2.40 -22.00 7.79
N MET A 160 -1.08 -22.01 7.57
CA MET A 160 -0.42 -22.98 6.69
C MET A 160 -0.60 -24.44 7.13
N THR A 161 -1.03 -24.71 8.36
CA THR A 161 -1.39 -26.08 8.80
C THR A 161 -2.55 -26.68 8.00
N ASN A 162 -3.43 -25.85 7.44
CA ASN A 162 -4.57 -26.24 6.61
C ASN A 162 -4.32 -26.02 5.11
N ALA A 163 -3.08 -25.76 4.70
CA ALA A 163 -2.76 -25.44 3.31
C ALA A 163 -2.91 -26.65 2.37
N ASN A 164 -3.64 -26.47 1.28
CA ASN A 164 -3.73 -27.43 0.19
C ASN A 164 -3.06 -26.88 -1.07
N VAL A 165 -1.89 -27.42 -1.40
CA VAL A 165 -1.09 -27.01 -2.57
C VAL A 165 -1.83 -27.20 -3.90
N ASN A 166 -2.81 -28.09 -3.95
CA ASN A 166 -3.61 -28.28 -5.15
C ASN A 166 -4.46 -27.05 -5.50
N HIS A 167 -4.74 -26.16 -4.55
CA HIS A 167 -5.46 -24.92 -4.82
C HIS A 167 -4.66 -23.93 -5.70
N LEU A 168 -3.33 -24.08 -5.79
CA LEU A 168 -2.50 -23.30 -6.72
C LEU A 168 -2.41 -23.95 -8.12
N ARG A 169 -3.02 -25.12 -8.31
CA ARG A 169 -2.95 -25.85 -9.58
C ARG A 169 -4.29 -25.79 -10.31
N PRO A 170 -4.27 -25.80 -11.65
CA PRO A 170 -3.09 -25.63 -12.52
C PRO A 170 -2.56 -24.19 -12.49
N VAL A 171 -1.23 -24.06 -12.50
CA VAL A 171 -0.55 -22.75 -12.63
C VAL A 171 -0.65 -22.30 -14.08
N LEU A 172 -1.07 -21.05 -14.31
CA LEU A 172 -1.38 -20.47 -15.61
C LEU A 172 -2.46 -21.22 -16.39
N GLY A 173 -3.42 -21.82 -15.68
CA GLY A 173 -4.50 -22.60 -16.29
C GLY A 173 -5.44 -21.78 -17.19
N SER A 174 -5.63 -20.50 -16.86
CA SER A 174 -6.40 -19.52 -17.66
C SER A 174 -5.54 -18.79 -18.71
N GLY A 175 -4.27 -19.19 -18.85
CA GLY A 175 -3.29 -18.55 -19.72
C GLY A 175 -2.63 -17.32 -19.11
N PHE A 176 -1.73 -16.69 -19.86
CA PHE A 176 -0.92 -15.59 -19.35
C PHE A 176 -1.62 -14.22 -19.37
N LYS A 177 -2.62 -14.05 -20.24
CA LYS A 177 -3.32 -12.78 -20.43
C LYS A 177 -4.02 -12.28 -19.14
N PRO A 178 -4.81 -13.09 -18.41
CA PRO A 178 -5.46 -12.63 -17.19
C PRO A 178 -4.47 -12.20 -16.10
N VAL A 179 -3.32 -12.89 -16.02
CA VAL A 179 -2.24 -12.53 -15.09
C VAL A 179 -1.64 -11.18 -15.44
N MET A 180 -1.45 -10.88 -16.73
CA MET A 180 -0.95 -9.59 -17.19
C MET A 180 -1.95 -8.46 -16.94
N ASP A 181 -3.24 -8.70 -17.23
CA ASP A 181 -4.30 -7.71 -17.00
C ASP A 181 -4.39 -7.35 -15.51
N GLU A 182 -4.30 -8.36 -14.62
CA GLU A 182 -4.22 -8.11 -13.19
C GLU A 182 -2.90 -7.45 -12.76
N ALA A 183 -1.76 -7.84 -13.33
CA ALA A 183 -0.48 -7.20 -13.02
C ALA A 183 -0.49 -5.71 -13.34
N LEU A 184 -1.12 -5.31 -14.46
CA LEU A 184 -1.31 -3.91 -14.82
C LEU A 184 -2.15 -3.16 -13.79
N LEU A 185 -3.22 -3.78 -13.25
CA LEU A 185 -3.98 -3.20 -12.14
C LEU A 185 -3.10 -3.04 -10.89
N ARG A 186 -2.23 -4.02 -10.60
CA ARG A 186 -1.32 -3.96 -9.43
C ARG A 186 -0.33 -2.80 -9.50
N ILE A 187 0.08 -2.38 -10.70
CA ILE A 187 0.89 -1.18 -10.91
C ILE A 187 0.17 0.06 -10.40
N PHE A 188 -1.14 0.20 -10.63
CA PHE A 188 -1.90 1.34 -10.13
C PHE A 188 -2.25 1.20 -8.64
N TYR A 189 -2.72 0.02 -8.23
CA TYR A 189 -3.13 -0.30 -6.87
C TYR A 189 -2.59 -1.67 -6.44
N PRO A 190 -1.68 -1.76 -5.45
CA PRO A 190 -1.27 -0.72 -4.49
C PRO A 190 -0.02 0.07 -4.89
N PHE A 191 0.76 -0.42 -5.86
CA PHE A 191 2.15 0.01 -5.97
C PHE A 191 2.26 1.47 -6.46
N GLY A 192 1.34 1.91 -7.29
CA GLY A 192 1.26 3.29 -7.79
C GLY A 192 0.83 4.30 -6.73
N GLU A 193 0.14 3.86 -5.67
CA GLU A 193 -0.27 4.76 -4.58
C GLU A 193 0.91 5.30 -3.79
N ILE A 194 2.09 4.65 -3.86
CA ILE A 194 3.30 5.12 -3.18
C ILE A 194 3.69 6.54 -3.61
N ILE A 195 3.24 7.00 -4.79
CA ILE A 195 3.54 8.34 -5.28
C ILE A 195 3.05 9.39 -4.27
N ILE A 196 1.98 9.11 -3.54
CA ILE A 196 1.48 9.96 -2.44
C ILE A 196 2.53 10.07 -1.32
N LEU A 197 3.24 8.97 -1.02
CA LEU A 197 4.33 8.95 -0.06
C LEU A 197 5.61 9.66 -0.54
N MET A 198 5.71 10.10 -1.80
CA MET A 198 6.83 10.97 -2.19
C MET A 198 6.91 12.23 -1.33
N TYR A 199 5.77 12.72 -0.87
CA TYR A 199 5.72 13.85 0.06
C TYR A 199 6.51 13.55 1.35
N ALA A 200 6.48 12.31 1.84
CA ALA A 200 7.22 11.90 3.05
C ALA A 200 8.75 11.99 2.88
N LEU A 201 9.26 11.89 1.66
CA LEU A 201 10.70 11.88 1.40
C LEU A 201 11.35 13.25 1.42
N THR A 202 10.52 14.27 1.24
CA THR A 202 10.94 15.68 1.29
C THR A 202 11.50 16.01 2.68
N PHE A 203 11.05 15.26 3.69
CA PHE A 203 11.49 15.29 5.07
C PHE A 203 12.68 14.36 5.37
N SER A 204 13.23 13.60 4.41
CA SER A 204 14.33 12.68 4.69
C SER A 204 15.63 13.40 5.09
N ASN A 205 16.21 13.00 6.23
CA ASN A 205 17.48 13.54 6.72
C ASN A 205 18.67 13.08 5.86
N GLU A 206 18.60 11.85 5.34
CA GLU A 206 19.67 11.23 4.54
C GLU A 206 19.43 11.49 3.05
N ARG A 207 19.74 12.71 2.61
CA ARG A 207 19.62 13.17 1.21
C ARG A 207 20.33 12.25 0.18
N ASN A 208 21.22 11.37 0.62
CA ASN A 208 22.13 10.62 -0.24
C ASN A 208 21.68 9.18 -0.59
N LYS A 209 20.64 8.62 0.03
CA LYS A 209 20.23 7.21 -0.24
C LYS A 209 18.72 6.94 -0.42
N PRO A 210 17.90 7.85 -0.98
CA PRO A 210 16.46 7.62 -1.13
C PRO A 210 16.14 6.31 -1.87
N LYS A 211 16.98 5.93 -2.86
CA LYS A 211 16.83 4.67 -3.61
C LYS A 211 16.75 3.46 -2.69
N ARG A 212 17.71 3.31 -1.78
CA ARG A 212 17.84 2.11 -0.95
C ARG A 212 16.62 1.95 -0.04
N THR A 213 16.20 3.03 0.59
CA THR A 213 15.07 3.07 1.52
C THR A 213 13.77 2.66 0.82
N PHE A 214 13.52 3.17 -0.39
CA PHE A 214 12.38 2.74 -1.20
C PHE A 214 12.40 1.28 -1.58
N PHE A 215 13.52 0.81 -2.12
CA PHE A 215 13.61 -0.57 -2.59
C PHE A 215 13.45 -1.56 -1.45
N ILE A 216 14.01 -1.27 -0.26
CA ILE A 216 13.79 -2.10 0.92
C ILE A 216 12.32 -2.11 1.32
N GLY A 217 11.67 -0.94 1.39
CA GLY A 217 10.24 -0.86 1.72
C GLY A 217 9.36 -1.60 0.72
N LEU A 218 9.62 -1.45 -0.59
CA LEU A 218 8.92 -2.16 -1.65
C LEU A 218 9.12 -3.66 -1.57
N LEU A 219 10.36 -4.14 -1.35
CA LEU A 219 10.66 -5.56 -1.26
C LEU A 219 9.96 -6.21 -0.07
N ILE A 220 10.02 -5.57 1.11
CA ILE A 220 9.36 -6.08 2.31
C ILE A 220 7.84 -6.07 2.12
N GLY A 221 7.27 -4.97 1.63
CA GLY A 221 5.84 -4.85 1.37
C GLY A 221 5.36 -5.89 0.36
N CYS A 222 6.03 -6.02 -0.78
CA CYS A 222 5.72 -7.00 -1.82
C CYS A 222 5.81 -8.44 -1.28
N PHE A 223 6.87 -8.78 -0.55
CA PHE A 223 7.02 -10.10 0.06
C PHE A 223 5.83 -10.43 0.97
N MET A 224 5.44 -9.49 1.84
CA MET A 224 4.32 -9.70 2.76
C MET A 224 2.98 -9.83 2.02
N ILE A 225 2.74 -9.03 0.98
CA ILE A 225 1.52 -9.13 0.16
C ILE A 225 1.45 -10.51 -0.52
N VAL A 226 2.55 -10.95 -1.15
CA VAL A 226 2.62 -12.26 -1.80
C VAL A 226 2.44 -13.39 -0.78
N LEU A 227 3.04 -13.28 0.41
CA LEU A 227 2.88 -14.26 1.48
C LEU A 227 1.41 -14.42 1.88
N ILE A 228 0.72 -13.31 2.12
CA ILE A 228 -0.70 -13.30 2.52
C ILE A 228 -1.56 -13.86 1.39
N LYS A 229 -1.27 -13.45 0.16
CA LYS A 229 -1.98 -13.89 -1.04
C LYS A 229 -1.90 -15.40 -1.23
N VAL A 230 -0.69 -15.93 -1.20
CA VAL A 230 -0.43 -17.38 -1.32
C VAL A 230 -1.06 -18.12 -0.14
N ARG A 231 -0.97 -17.59 1.09
CA ARG A 231 -1.62 -18.18 2.26
C ARG A 231 -3.14 -18.27 2.07
N ASN A 232 -3.80 -17.21 1.63
CA ASN A 232 -5.26 -17.20 1.44
C ASN A 232 -5.67 -18.22 0.35
N LEU A 233 -4.96 -18.24 -0.79
CA LEU A 233 -5.22 -19.20 -1.87
C LEU A 233 -5.03 -20.65 -1.42
N LEU A 234 -3.95 -20.94 -0.70
CA LEU A 234 -3.65 -22.30 -0.24
C LEU A 234 -4.67 -22.81 0.77
N VAL A 235 -5.16 -21.95 1.67
CA VAL A 235 -6.07 -22.36 2.76
C VAL A 235 -7.52 -22.39 2.30
N LEU A 236 -7.99 -21.34 1.60
CA LEU A 236 -9.40 -21.18 1.23
C LEU A 236 -9.72 -21.69 -0.17
N GLY A 237 -8.73 -21.72 -1.07
CA GLY A 237 -8.95 -21.99 -2.49
C GLY A 237 -9.41 -20.76 -3.28
N PRO A 238 -9.18 -20.72 -4.60
CA PRO A 238 -9.46 -19.54 -5.42
C PRO A 238 -10.95 -19.17 -5.47
N GLU A 239 -11.84 -20.17 -5.43
CA GLU A 239 -13.30 -19.95 -5.48
C GLU A 239 -13.82 -19.19 -4.26
N MET A 240 -13.30 -19.52 -3.07
CA MET A 240 -13.70 -18.86 -1.83
C MET A 240 -13.06 -17.47 -1.72
N VAL A 241 -11.80 -17.32 -2.15
CA VAL A 241 -11.13 -16.01 -2.16
C VAL A 241 -11.85 -15.02 -3.08
N GLU A 242 -12.38 -15.47 -4.21
CA GLU A 242 -13.15 -14.64 -5.16
C GLU A 242 -14.49 -14.15 -4.58
N GLN A 243 -15.08 -14.89 -3.64
CA GLN A 243 -16.40 -14.57 -3.05
C GLN A 243 -16.31 -13.76 -1.76
N LEU A 244 -15.18 -13.82 -1.05
CA LEU A 244 -15.00 -13.16 0.23
C LEU A 244 -14.45 -11.75 0.05
N TYR A 245 -15.13 -10.77 0.63
CA TYR A 245 -14.62 -9.39 0.64
C TYR A 245 -13.41 -9.22 1.57
N PHE A 246 -13.32 -10.01 2.65
CA PHE A 246 -12.21 -10.03 3.61
C PHE A 246 -11.67 -11.46 3.84
N PRO A 247 -10.98 -12.07 2.85
CA PRO A 247 -10.62 -13.49 2.91
C PRO A 247 -9.62 -13.80 4.02
N SER A 248 -8.74 -12.87 4.37
CA SER A 248 -7.73 -13.08 5.42
C SER A 248 -8.33 -13.39 6.80
N TYR A 249 -9.62 -13.08 7.01
CA TYR A 249 -10.34 -13.14 8.30
C TYR A 249 -11.38 -14.27 8.37
N ASN A 250 -11.35 -15.22 7.43
CA ASN A 250 -12.12 -16.47 7.45
C ASN A 250 -11.17 -17.66 7.57
#